data_AF-A0A1M7IGX0-F1
#
_entry.id   AF-A0A1M7IGX0-F1
#
_cell.length_a   1.000
_cell.length_b   1.000
_cell.length_c   1.000
_cell.angle_alpha   90.00
_cell.angle_beta   90.00
_cell.angle_gamma   90.00
#
_symmetry.space_group_name_H-M   'P 1'
#
loop_
_entity.id
_entity.type
_entity.pdbx_description
1 polymer ?
#
loop_
_entity_poly.entity_id
_entity_poly.type
_entity_poly.pdbx_seq_one_letter_code
_entity_poly.pdbx_strand_id
1 'polypeptide(L)'
;MKTKLLLSALLLSSFTFFGCSNEKPNYTGYWKGEADMIFEVLTENNVDYTIRNVNGDLTAKYENNALRGKNSLNMDILMRVKGDSAYYEFGEDESGKIVTGYMRISKDEYDKIFKAQSEAKNSYN
;
A
#
# COMPACT_ATOMS: atom_id res chain seq x y z
N MET A 1 -28.61 -53.98 -7.88
CA MET A 1 -27.95 -52.94 -7.07
C MET A 1 -26.45 -53.00 -7.27
N LYS A 2 -25.80 -51.83 -7.18
CA LYS A 2 -24.34 -51.54 -7.14
C LYS A 2 -23.74 -50.95 -8.42
N THR A 3 -23.82 -49.61 -8.45
CA THR A 3 -22.76 -48.63 -8.78
C THR A 3 -21.96 -48.81 -10.06
N LYS A 4 -22.10 -47.87 -11.01
CA LYS A 4 -20.96 -47.14 -11.62
C LYS A 4 -21.40 -45.73 -12.05
N LEU A 5 -20.99 -44.73 -11.26
CA LEU A 5 -20.86 -43.33 -11.66
C LEU A 5 -19.77 -43.22 -12.73
N LEU A 6 -20.08 -42.61 -13.86
CA LEU A 6 -19.08 -42.09 -14.79
C LEU A 6 -19.44 -40.64 -15.12
N LEU A 7 -19.07 -39.77 -14.19
CA LEU A 7 -19.25 -38.32 -14.29
C LEU A 7 -17.92 -37.68 -13.92
N SER A 8 -16.96 -37.61 -14.84
CA SER A 8 -15.78 -36.73 -14.72
C SER A 8 -14.79 -36.91 -15.89
N ALA A 9 -14.89 -36.04 -16.90
CA ALA A 9 -13.75 -35.67 -17.76
C ALA A 9 -14.04 -34.36 -18.52
N LEU A 10 -14.44 -33.31 -17.81
CA LEU A 10 -14.27 -31.93 -18.28
C LEU A 10 -13.57 -31.15 -17.16
N LEU A 11 -12.26 -31.35 -17.04
CA LEU A 11 -11.42 -30.36 -16.40
C LEU A 11 -10.68 -29.64 -17.53
N LEU A 12 -11.28 -28.52 -17.94
CA LEU A 12 -10.64 -27.46 -18.69
C LEU A 12 -9.36 -27.07 -17.94
N SER A 13 -8.21 -27.55 -18.39
CA SER A 13 -6.92 -26.96 -18.02
C SER A 13 -6.68 -25.73 -18.90
N SER A 14 -7.52 -24.71 -18.75
CA SER A 14 -7.21 -23.36 -19.20
C SER A 14 -6.30 -22.71 -18.15
N PHE A 15 -5.07 -23.19 -18.05
CA PHE A 15 -3.97 -22.43 -17.43
C PHE A 15 -3.48 -21.40 -18.44
N THR A 16 -4.31 -20.40 -18.71
CA THR A 16 -3.86 -19.16 -19.33
C THR A 16 -4.12 -18.03 -18.33
N PHE A 17 -3.23 -17.05 -18.30
CA PHE A 17 -3.21 -15.85 -17.45
C PHE A 17 -2.27 -15.87 -16.24
N PHE A 18 -0.99 -16.13 -16.49
CA PHE A 18 0.05 -15.23 -15.98
C PHE A 18 0.38 -14.20 -17.06
N GLY A 19 -0.56 -13.26 -17.27
CA GLY A 19 -0.21 -12.04 -17.95
C GLY A 19 0.69 -11.25 -17.00
N CYS A 20 1.97 -11.13 -17.32
CA CYS A 20 2.77 -10.02 -16.82
C CYS A 20 2.13 -8.74 -17.39
N SER A 21 1.15 -8.17 -16.69
CA SER A 21 0.67 -6.86 -17.05
C SER A 21 1.80 -5.87 -16.74
N ASN A 22 2.20 -5.09 -17.75
CA ASN A 22 3.07 -3.91 -17.56
C ASN A 22 2.28 -2.75 -16.92
N GLU A 23 1.22 -3.07 -16.17
CA GLU A 23 0.36 -2.08 -15.53
C GLU A 23 1.07 -1.54 -14.30
N LYS A 24 1.01 -0.21 -14.16
CA LYS A 24 1.50 0.50 -12.99
C LYS A 24 0.83 -0.07 -11.73
N PRO A 25 1.59 -0.34 -10.65
CA PRO A 25 0.99 -0.81 -9.40
C PRO A 25 -0.10 0.14 -8.88
N ASN A 26 -1.16 -0.41 -8.29
CA ASN A 26 -2.20 0.39 -7.68
C ASN A 26 -1.78 0.88 -6.28
N TYR A 27 -1.33 2.13 -6.22
CA TYR A 27 -0.90 2.76 -4.96
C TYR A 27 -2.07 3.27 -4.11
N THR A 28 -3.18 3.65 -4.73
CA THR A 28 -4.32 4.27 -4.06
C THR A 28 -4.95 3.33 -3.04
N GLY A 29 -5.40 3.89 -1.91
CA GLY A 29 -6.07 3.16 -0.84
C GLY A 29 -5.36 3.29 0.50
N TYR A 30 -5.65 2.34 1.40
CA TYR A 30 -5.26 2.40 2.81
C TYR A 30 -4.21 1.35 3.13
N TRP A 31 -3.18 1.76 3.86
CA TRP A 31 -2.00 0.95 4.14
C TRP A 31 -1.70 0.96 5.64
N LYS A 32 -1.30 -0.20 6.16
CA LYS A 32 -0.92 -0.42 7.56
C LYS A 32 0.41 -1.14 7.66
N GLY A 33 1.32 -0.58 8.43
CA GLY A 33 2.59 -1.19 8.81
C GLY A 33 2.58 -1.62 10.27
N GLU A 34 3.77 -1.86 10.80
CA GLU A 34 3.96 -2.21 12.21
C GLU A 34 3.50 -1.09 13.15
N ALA A 35 3.20 -1.45 14.41
CA ALA A 35 2.81 -0.51 15.48
C ALA A 35 1.67 0.46 15.10
N ASP A 36 0.69 -0.03 14.33
CA ASP A 36 -0.45 0.74 13.82
C ASP A 36 -0.06 1.97 12.98
N MET A 37 1.15 2.01 12.41
CA MET A 37 1.50 3.02 11.43
C MET A 37 0.60 2.90 10.20
N ILE A 38 -0.24 3.92 9.95
CA ILE A 38 -1.17 3.92 8.82
C ILE A 38 -1.00 5.14 7.94
N PHE A 39 -1.33 4.98 6.66
CA PHE A 39 -1.49 6.10 5.73
C PHE A 39 -2.52 5.78 4.64
N GLU A 40 -3.12 6.83 4.08
CA GLU A 40 -3.97 6.80 2.90
C GLU A 40 -3.17 7.36 1.71
N VAL A 41 -3.30 6.72 0.55
CA VAL A 41 -2.76 7.25 -0.71
C VAL A 41 -3.93 7.66 -1.60
N LEU A 42 -3.93 8.92 -2.01
CA LEU A 42 -4.90 9.54 -2.90
C LEU A 42 -4.22 9.95 -4.22
N THR A 43 -4.99 10.04 -5.30
CA THR A 43 -4.53 10.60 -6.57
C THR A 43 -5.68 11.25 -7.32
N GLU A 44 -5.40 12.34 -8.02
CA GLU A 44 -6.39 13.05 -8.85
C GLU A 44 -6.26 12.70 -10.34
N ASN A 45 -5.04 12.37 -10.79
CA ASN A 45 -4.69 12.24 -12.21
C ASN A 45 -3.74 11.07 -12.50
N ASN A 46 -3.50 10.16 -11.55
CA ASN A 46 -2.51 9.08 -11.61
C ASN A 46 -1.05 9.55 -11.82
N VAL A 47 -0.78 10.85 -11.67
CA VAL A 47 0.55 11.45 -11.79
C VAL A 47 0.99 12.00 -10.44
N ASP A 48 0.14 12.82 -9.84
CA ASP A 48 0.32 13.42 -8.53
C ASP A 48 -0.42 12.60 -7.48
N TYR A 49 0.30 12.28 -6.42
CA TYR A 49 -0.17 11.46 -5.31
C TYR A 49 -0.05 12.24 -4.01
N THR A 50 -1.02 12.04 -3.13
CA THR A 50 -0.99 12.53 -1.75
C THR A 50 -0.94 11.33 -0.82
N ILE A 51 0.07 11.28 0.03
CA ILE A 51 0.23 10.29 1.09
C ILE A 51 -0.12 10.98 2.41
N ARG A 52 -1.21 10.56 3.05
CA ARG A 52 -1.79 11.20 4.23
C ARG A 52 -1.71 10.32 5.46
N ASN A 53 -1.27 10.87 6.58
CA ASN A 53 -1.41 10.27 7.90
C ASN A 53 -1.78 11.33 8.95
N VAL A 54 -1.83 10.94 10.23
CA VAL A 54 -2.17 11.85 11.35
C VAL A 54 -1.16 13.00 11.55
N ASN A 55 0.01 12.93 10.93
CA ASN A 55 1.05 13.94 10.99
C ASN A 55 1.00 14.93 9.82
N GLY A 56 0.18 14.65 8.80
CA GLY A 56 -0.06 15.55 7.67
C GLY A 56 -0.03 14.84 6.32
N ASP A 57 0.02 15.66 5.27
CA ASP A 57 0.02 15.23 3.88
C ASP A 57 1.42 15.39 3.28
N LEU A 58 1.82 14.41 2.47
CA LEU A 58 3.04 14.41 1.68
C LEU A 58 2.68 14.25 0.19
N THR A 59 3.24 15.11 -0.64
CA THR A 59 3.08 15.01 -2.10
C THR A 59 4.15 14.10 -2.70
N ALA A 60 3.73 13.19 -3.58
CA ALA A 60 4.60 12.26 -4.27
C ALA A 60 4.25 12.14 -5.76
N LYS A 61 5.21 11.70 -6.57
CA LYS A 61 5.06 11.44 -8.00
C LYS A 61 5.50 10.03 -8.33
N TYR A 62 4.90 9.44 -9.35
CA TYR A 62 5.33 8.13 -9.83
C TYR A 62 6.52 8.23 -10.78
N GLU A 63 7.67 7.76 -10.33
CA GLU A 63 8.95 7.84 -11.05
C GLU A 63 9.79 6.58 -10.76
N ASN A 64 10.42 6.01 -11.80
CA ASN A 64 11.30 4.84 -11.66
C ASN A 64 10.65 3.64 -10.94
N ASN A 65 9.39 3.35 -11.29
CA ASN A 65 8.59 2.26 -10.72
C ASN A 65 8.36 2.36 -9.19
N ALA A 66 8.25 3.57 -8.67
CA ALA A 66 7.95 3.87 -7.26
C ALA A 66 7.17 5.19 -7.14
N LEU A 67 6.45 5.40 -6.05
CA LEU A 67 6.08 6.75 -5.62
C LEU A 67 7.27 7.38 -4.90
N ARG A 68 7.64 8.58 -5.32
CA ARG A 68 8.78 9.35 -4.80
C ARG A 68 8.35 10.74 -4.42
N GLY A 69 8.95 11.28 -3.37
CA GLY A 69 8.66 12.62 -2.87
C GLY A 69 9.63 13.00 -1.76
N LYS A 70 9.32 14.09 -1.07
CA LYS A 70 10.07 14.53 0.11
C LYS A 70 9.12 14.88 1.24
N ASN A 71 9.51 14.54 2.46
CA ASN A 71 8.75 14.95 3.64
C ASN A 71 9.11 16.38 4.08
N SER A 72 8.48 16.85 5.16
CA SER A 72 8.71 18.19 5.73
C SER A 72 10.15 18.43 6.22
N LEU A 73 10.93 17.38 6.41
CA LEU A 73 12.35 17.43 6.79
C LEU A 73 13.28 17.36 5.55
N ASN A 74 12.73 17.49 4.33
CA ASN A 74 13.45 17.38 3.06
C ASN A 74 14.12 16.00 2.82
N MET A 75 13.69 14.97 3.55
CA MET A 75 14.16 13.60 3.38
C MET A 75 13.43 12.91 2.23
N ASP A 76 14.17 12.18 1.41
CA ASP A 76 13.60 11.39 0.32
C ASP A 76 12.75 10.25 0.85
N ILE A 77 11.62 10.05 0.17
CA ILE A 77 10.69 8.94 0.41
C ILE A 77 10.54 8.11 -0.86
N LEU A 78 10.41 6.79 -0.68
CA LEU A 78 10.20 5.87 -1.79
C LEU A 78 9.21 4.78 -1.36
N MET A 79 8.10 4.65 -2.09
CA MET A 79 7.13 3.58 -1.90
C MET A 79 7.06 2.68 -3.13
N ARG A 80 7.10 1.36 -2.93
CA ARG A 80 6.84 0.35 -3.96
C ARG A 80 5.70 -0.54 -3.54
N VAL A 81 4.82 -0.88 -4.49
CA VAL A 81 3.66 -1.75 -4.28
C VAL A 81 3.77 -3.01 -5.11
N LYS A 82 3.40 -4.14 -4.51
CA LYS A 82 3.23 -5.43 -5.16
C LYS A 82 1.97 -6.11 -4.62
N GLY A 83 0.87 -6.02 -5.37
CA GLY A 83 -0.44 -6.50 -4.94
C GLY A 83 -0.94 -5.74 -3.70
N ASP A 84 -1.18 -6.48 -2.62
CA ASP A 84 -1.65 -5.94 -1.33
C ASP A 84 -0.53 -5.71 -0.31
N SER A 85 0.73 -5.75 -0.77
CA SER A 85 1.89 -5.42 0.03
C SER A 85 2.62 -4.20 -0.54
N ALA A 86 3.17 -3.39 0.34
CA ALA A 86 4.03 -2.26 -0.02
C ALA A 86 5.27 -2.23 0.87
N TYR A 87 6.34 -1.64 0.35
CA TYR A 87 7.51 -1.25 1.12
C TYR A 87 7.66 0.26 1.01
N TYR A 88 7.87 0.89 2.15
CA TYR A 88 8.10 2.31 2.25
C TYR A 88 9.49 2.53 2.83
N GLU A 89 10.28 3.34 2.14
CA GLU A 89 11.65 3.66 2.47
C GLU A 89 11.75 5.14 2.84
N PHE A 90 12.40 5.43 3.97
CA PHE A 90 12.67 6.78 4.45
C PHE A 90 14.17 6.95 4.70
N GLY A 91 14.73 8.06 4.22
CA GLY A 91 16.09 8.49 4.52
C GLY A 91 17.18 7.77 3.68
N GLU A 92 18.12 8.56 3.17
CA GLU A 92 19.41 8.12 2.61
C GLU A 92 20.55 8.92 3.28
N ASP A 93 20.46 9.23 4.58
CA ASP A 93 21.54 9.90 5.29
C ASP A 93 22.45 8.92 6.06
N GLU A 94 23.46 9.46 6.73
CA GLU A 94 24.51 8.72 7.47
C GLU A 94 23.95 7.75 8.53
N SER A 95 22.67 7.89 8.91
CA SER A 95 21.97 7.04 9.88
C SER A 95 21.39 5.75 9.26
N GLY A 96 21.43 5.62 7.93
CA GLY A 96 20.96 4.46 7.19
C GLY A 96 19.49 4.54 6.75
N LYS A 97 19.17 3.72 5.75
CA LYS A 97 17.86 3.64 5.11
C LYS A 97 16.86 2.86 5.97
N ILE A 98 15.77 3.50 6.40
CA ILE A 98 14.69 2.84 7.11
C ILE A 98 13.72 2.25 6.08
N VAL A 99 13.50 0.93 6.14
CA VAL A 99 12.55 0.22 5.27
C VAL A 99 11.47 -0.41 6.12
N THR A 100 10.22 -0.04 5.87
CA THR A 100 9.05 -0.53 6.59
C THR A 100 8.09 -1.21 5.62
N GLY A 101 7.64 -2.41 6.00
CA GLY A 101 6.61 -3.15 5.26
C GLY A 101 5.20 -2.66 5.62
N TYR A 102 4.32 -2.64 4.63
CA TYR A 102 2.91 -2.29 4.77
C TYR A 102 2.03 -3.31 4.06
N MET A 103 0.83 -3.51 4.59
CA MET A 103 -0.23 -4.28 3.98
C MET A 103 -1.44 -3.38 3.71
N ARG A 104 -2.19 -3.72 2.66
CA ARG A 104 -3.46 -3.06 2.36
C ARG A 104 -4.49 -3.39 3.44
N ILE A 105 -5.24 -2.38 3.87
CA ILE A 105 -6.34 -2.51 4.83
C ILE A 105 -7.63 -1.90 4.26
N SER A 106 -8.75 -2.18 4.93
CA SER A 106 -10.04 -1.57 4.60
C SER A 106 -10.11 -0.12 5.08
N LYS A 107 -11.05 0.65 4.52
CA LYS A 107 -11.34 2.00 5.00
C LYS A 107 -11.80 2.01 6.45
N ASP A 108 -12.66 1.08 6.85
CA ASP A 108 -13.19 1.00 8.22
C ASP A 108 -12.08 0.77 9.24
N GLU A 109 -11.11 -0.10 8.92
CA GLU A 109 -9.93 -0.32 9.75
C GLU A 109 -9.05 0.94 9.83
N TYR A 110 -8.83 1.60 8.69
CA TYR A 110 -8.07 2.85 8.63
C TYR A 110 -8.71 3.93 9.50
N ASP A 111 -10.01 4.18 9.34
CA ASP A 111 -10.75 5.20 10.07
C ASP A 111 -10.70 4.94 11.58
N LYS A 112 -10.82 3.67 11.99
CA LYS A 112 -10.71 3.27 13.40
C LYS A 112 -9.35 3.62 13.99
N ILE A 113 -8.26 3.25 13.31
CA ILE A 113 -6.89 3.52 13.79
C ILE A 113 -6.59 5.02 13.74
N PHE A 114 -6.97 5.70 12.66
CA PHE A 114 -6.73 7.13 12.46
C PHE A 114 -7.41 7.96 13.55
N LYS A 115 -8.66 7.63 13.88
CA LYS A 115 -9.39 8.26 14.97
C LYS A 115 -8.67 8.09 16.31
N ALA A 116 -8.27 6.87 16.65
CA ALA A 116 -7.56 6.60 17.89
C ALA A 116 -6.23 7.39 17.99
N GLN A 117 -5.46 7.43 16.90
CA GLN A 117 -4.22 8.22 16.83
C GLN A 117 -4.45 9.73 16.93
N SER A 118 -5.51 10.24 16.29
CA SER A 118 -5.88 11.66 16.34
C SER A 118 -6.31 12.11 17.74
N GLU A 119 -7.11 11.29 18.42
CA GLU A 119 -7.53 11.53 19.81
C GLU A 119 -6.33 11.52 20.76
N ALA A 120 -5.44 10.52 20.63
CA ALA A 120 -4.21 10.45 21.42
C ALA A 120 -3.36 11.70 21.22
N LYS A 121 -3.10 12.11 19.97
CA LYS A 121 -2.32 13.32 19.64
C LYS A 121 -2.89 14.59 20.30
N ASN A 122 -4.22 14.73 20.33
CA ASN A 122 -4.88 15.88 20.93
C ASN A 122 -4.89 15.85 22.46
N SER A 123 -4.79 14.68 23.09
CA SER A 123 -4.75 14.57 24.56
C SER A 123 -3.43 15.00 25.20
N TYR A 124 -2.36 15.16 24.41
CA TYR A 124 -1.04 15.59 24.85
C TYR A 124 -0.72 17.06 24.51
N ASN A 125 -1.64 17.79 23.88
CA ASN A 125 -1.55 19.22 23.59
C ASN A 125 -2.45 20.02 24.53
#